data_AF-A0A7K4C055-F1
#
_entry.id   AF-A0A7K4C055-F1
#
_cell.length_a   1.000
_cell.length_b   1.000
_cell.length_c   1.000
_cell.angle_alpha   90.00
_cell.angle_beta   90.00
_cell.angle_gamma   90.00
#
_symmetry.space_group_name_H-M   'P 1'
#
loop_
_entity.id
_entity.type
_entity.pdbx_description
1 polymer ?
#
loop_
_entity_poly.entity_id
_entity_poly.type
_entity_poly.pdbx_seq_one_letter_code
_entity_poly.pdbx_strand_id
1 'polypeptide(L)'
;MGIKSLKSPNFLKTTKINSKGQAALMDSLFFLVIVSAVCTTLFFFTVNYGKQLDSQINSFYSTDFAADTIKVVSYINVLRTGMSVYDADGLVELDYLLAMMKEDYGNKKEFSCKTKKAIASTFNSVLKPFSDSLDYAFYFVNKSEDRFLFLMMAIHECSDDDPEACVCYDNFNDPACKNYVSGGNNPPKISLTHYYCTPNNIRILDQLVFPYVGKVDKATSKFDFLDSSGRSVVFDAELAMWVTKDVPVLRDLKENKDFNCVPINFEEPCP
;
A
#
# COMPACT_ATOMS: atom_id res chain seq x y z
N MET A 1 6.15 -58.80 -74.63
CA MET A 1 7.24 -58.31 -73.76
C MET A 1 7.76 -57.01 -74.33
N GLY A 2 7.52 -55.88 -73.68
CA GLY A 2 8.03 -54.57 -74.09
C GLY A 2 8.39 -53.78 -72.84
N ILE A 3 9.69 -53.71 -72.53
CA ILE A 3 10.21 -52.94 -71.41
C ILE A 3 10.49 -51.53 -71.93
N LYS A 4 9.59 -50.59 -71.62
CA LYS A 4 9.78 -49.16 -71.87
C LYS A 4 10.81 -48.63 -70.87
N SER A 5 11.93 -48.15 -71.41
CA SER A 5 12.99 -47.42 -70.70
C SER A 5 12.43 -46.14 -70.06
N LEU A 6 12.40 -46.11 -68.72
CA LEU A 6 12.14 -44.91 -67.92
C LEU A 6 13.35 -43.97 -68.00
N LYS A 7 13.21 -42.83 -68.69
CA LYS A 7 14.13 -41.70 -68.58
C LYS A 7 13.87 -40.97 -67.25
N SER A 8 14.86 -41.02 -66.36
CA SER A 8 15.02 -40.19 -65.16
C SER A 8 15.81 -38.90 -65.51
N PRO A 9 15.93 -37.91 -64.62
CA PRO A 9 15.00 -36.83 -64.34
C PRO A 9 15.52 -35.48 -64.90
N ASN A 10 14.62 -34.51 -65.03
CA ASN A 10 15.01 -33.15 -65.39
C ASN A 10 15.90 -32.51 -64.31
N PHE A 11 17.12 -32.21 -64.76
CA PHE A 11 18.10 -31.31 -64.19
C PHE A 11 17.48 -30.15 -63.40
N LEU A 12 17.61 -30.18 -62.07
CA LEU A 12 17.48 -29.00 -61.22
C LEU A 12 18.57 -28.02 -61.64
N LYS A 13 18.22 -27.06 -62.51
CA LYS A 13 19.09 -25.97 -62.93
C LYS A 13 19.28 -25.04 -61.74
N THR A 14 20.27 -25.32 -60.89
CA THR A 14 20.74 -24.39 -59.86
C THR A 14 21.20 -23.12 -60.54
N THR A 15 20.35 -22.11 -60.55
CA THR A 15 20.69 -20.74 -60.91
C THR A 15 21.75 -20.27 -59.91
N LYS A 16 23.01 -20.23 -60.35
CA LYS A 16 24.08 -19.57 -59.59
C LYS A 16 23.68 -18.11 -59.40
N ILE A 17 23.27 -17.77 -58.18
CA ILE A 17 23.00 -16.39 -57.79
C ILE A 17 24.30 -15.61 -58.03
N ASN A 18 24.20 -14.49 -58.73
CA ASN A 18 25.34 -13.61 -59.01
C ASN A 18 25.99 -13.19 -57.68
N SER A 19 27.30 -13.34 -57.55
CA SER A 19 28.05 -13.10 -56.30
C SER A 19 27.82 -11.69 -55.74
N LYS A 20 27.58 -10.71 -56.61
CA LYS A 20 27.22 -9.34 -56.23
C LYS A 20 25.87 -9.25 -55.51
N GLY A 21 24.89 -10.07 -55.92
CA GLY A 21 23.57 -10.13 -55.28
C GLY A 21 23.62 -10.82 -53.92
N GLN A 22 24.45 -11.85 -53.77
CA GLN A 22 24.66 -12.49 -52.47
C GLN A 22 25.36 -11.55 -51.47
N ALA A 23 26.34 -10.76 -51.93
CA ALA A 23 27.00 -9.76 -51.09
C ALA A 23 26.03 -8.68 -50.58
N ALA A 24 25.18 -8.14 -51.46
CA ALA A 24 24.16 -7.15 -51.09
C ALA A 24 23.11 -7.72 -50.11
N LEU A 25 22.71 -8.99 -50.29
CA LEU A 25 21.80 -9.67 -49.37
C LEU A 25 22.43 -9.82 -47.97
N MET A 26 23.69 -10.24 -47.88
CA MET A 26 24.38 -10.37 -46.60
C MET A 26 24.54 -9.02 -45.89
N ASP A 27 24.89 -7.96 -46.62
CA ASP A 27 25.00 -6.61 -46.06
C ASP A 27 23.66 -6.10 -45.53
N SER A 28 22.57 -6.30 -46.28
CA SER A 28 21.21 -5.97 -45.82
C SER A 28 20.78 -6.77 -44.59
N LEU A 29 21.19 -8.04 -44.50
CA LEU A 29 20.89 -8.90 -43.36
C LEU A 29 21.68 -8.45 -42.12
N PHE A 30 22.96 -8.13 -42.26
CA PHE A 30 23.75 -7.55 -41.17
C PHE A 30 23.19 -6.21 -40.71
N PHE A 31 22.78 -5.34 -41.64
CA PHE A 31 22.13 -4.08 -41.30
C PHE A 31 20.84 -4.30 -40.50
N LEU A 32 19.96 -5.20 -40.95
CA LEU A 32 18.72 -5.52 -40.24
C LEU A 32 18.98 -6.12 -38.85
N VAL A 33 19.99 -6.98 -38.70
CA VAL A 33 20.38 -7.54 -37.40
C VAL A 33 20.85 -6.44 -36.45
N ILE A 34 21.68 -5.50 -36.94
CA ILE A 34 22.16 -4.38 -36.13
C ILE A 34 21.00 -3.50 -35.70
N VAL A 35 20.12 -3.10 -36.65
CA VAL A 35 18.95 -2.27 -36.34
C VAL A 35 18.03 -2.98 -35.35
N SER A 36 17.75 -4.27 -35.54
CA SER A 36 16.95 -5.06 -34.61
C SER A 36 17.58 -5.11 -33.22
N ALA A 37 18.89 -5.35 -33.12
CA ALA A 37 19.59 -5.41 -31.84
C ALA A 37 19.53 -4.06 -31.11
N VAL A 38 19.72 -2.95 -31.82
CA VAL A 38 19.59 -1.59 -31.26
C VAL A 38 18.16 -1.33 -30.80
N CYS A 39 17.15 -1.64 -31.61
CA CYS A 39 15.74 -1.47 -31.23
C CYS A 39 15.36 -2.31 -30.01
N THR A 40 15.76 -3.59 -29.95
CA THR A 40 15.52 -4.44 -28.77
C THR A 40 16.21 -3.90 -27.52
N THR A 41 17.45 -3.41 -27.66
CA THR A 41 18.20 -2.82 -26.54
C THR A 41 17.52 -1.54 -26.04
N LEU A 42 17.10 -0.64 -26.94
CA LEU A 42 16.38 0.57 -26.58
C LEU A 42 15.03 0.26 -25.93
N PHE A 43 14.31 -0.74 -26.44
CA PHE A 43 13.06 -1.18 -25.83
C PHE A 43 13.28 -1.71 -24.41
N PHE A 44 14.27 -2.58 -24.21
CA PHE A 44 14.62 -3.10 -22.90
C PHE A 44 15.04 -1.98 -21.93
N PHE A 45 15.85 -1.03 -22.39
CA PHE A 45 16.23 0.14 -21.59
C PHE A 45 15.00 0.95 -21.17
N THR A 46 14.12 1.31 -22.10
CA THR A 46 12.91 2.09 -21.81
C THR A 46 11.99 1.37 -20.82
N VAL A 47 11.78 0.06 -20.98
CA VAL A 47 10.95 -0.73 -20.06
C VAL A 47 11.54 -0.76 -18.65
N ASN A 48 12.84 -0.97 -18.51
CA ASN A 48 13.47 -1.01 -17.18
C ASN A 48 13.54 0.37 -16.54
N TYR A 49 13.82 1.41 -17.33
CA TYR A 49 13.80 2.78 -16.86
C TYR A 49 12.41 3.17 -16.35
N GLY A 50 11.35 2.85 -17.09
CA GLY A 50 9.96 3.08 -16.67
C GLY A 50 9.66 2.38 -15.35
N LYS A 51 9.96 1.07 -15.24
CA LYS A 51 9.76 0.30 -14.00
C LYS A 51 10.52 0.88 -12.80
N GLN A 52 11.76 1.30 -13.00
CA GLN A 52 12.58 1.88 -11.94
C GLN A 52 12.02 3.23 -11.49
N LEU A 53 11.61 4.07 -12.45
CA LEU A 53 11.04 5.38 -12.18
C LEU A 53 9.68 5.25 -11.47
N ASP A 54 8.81 4.33 -11.90
CA ASP A 54 7.55 4.03 -11.20
C ASP A 54 7.80 3.57 -9.76
N SER A 55 8.77 2.69 -9.54
CA SER A 55 9.14 2.24 -8.19
C SER A 55 9.68 3.38 -7.34
N GLN A 56 10.49 4.27 -7.89
CA GLN A 56 11.05 5.42 -7.17
C GLN A 56 9.98 6.45 -6.84
N ILE A 57 9.12 6.80 -7.80
CA ILE A 57 8.00 7.69 -7.62
C ILE A 57 7.07 7.15 -6.54
N ASN A 58 6.69 5.88 -6.61
CA ASN A 58 5.81 5.27 -5.61
C ASN A 58 6.44 5.24 -4.21
N SER A 59 7.75 4.98 -4.10
CA SER A 59 8.45 5.06 -2.80
C SER A 59 8.55 6.47 -2.27
N PHE A 60 8.90 7.42 -3.13
CA PHE A 60 9.04 8.81 -2.76
C PHE A 60 7.71 9.36 -2.27
N TYR A 61 6.64 9.17 -3.04
CA TYR A 61 5.31 9.63 -2.65
C TYR A 61 4.84 9.01 -1.34
N SER A 62 4.95 7.69 -1.16
CA SER A 62 4.48 7.05 0.07
C SER A 62 5.36 7.37 1.29
N THR A 63 6.69 7.37 1.15
CA THR A 63 7.61 7.59 2.28
C THR A 63 7.63 9.06 2.70
N ASP A 64 7.75 9.99 1.76
CA ASP A 64 7.77 11.42 2.09
C ASP A 64 6.40 11.88 2.58
N PHE A 65 5.33 11.38 1.98
CA PHE A 65 3.98 11.66 2.48
C PHE A 65 3.73 11.03 3.85
N ALA A 66 4.23 9.83 4.14
CA ALA A 66 4.16 9.26 5.48
C ALA A 66 4.92 10.13 6.50
N ALA A 67 6.12 10.59 6.15
CA ALA A 67 6.93 11.45 7.01
C ALA A 67 6.26 12.80 7.25
N ASP A 68 5.71 13.41 6.21
CA ASP A 68 4.99 14.69 6.31
C ASP A 68 3.66 14.52 7.04
N THR A 69 2.97 13.38 6.89
CA THR A 69 1.78 13.04 7.67
C THR A 69 2.11 12.97 9.16
N ILE A 70 3.18 12.30 9.57
CA ILE A 70 3.59 12.26 10.98
C ILE A 70 3.88 13.67 11.51
N LYS A 71 4.53 14.52 10.71
CA LYS A 71 4.76 15.93 11.09
C LYS A 71 3.43 16.67 11.25
N VAL A 72 2.51 16.56 10.29
CA VAL A 72 1.20 17.23 10.37
C VAL A 72 0.43 16.76 11.60
N VAL A 73 0.34 15.44 11.84
CA VAL A 73 -0.32 14.86 13.04
C VAL A 73 0.28 15.39 14.34
N SER A 74 1.58 15.70 14.37
CA SER A 74 2.22 16.26 15.56
C SER A 74 1.87 17.73 15.84
N TYR A 75 1.45 18.49 14.83
CA TYR A 75 1.18 19.93 14.92
C TYR A 75 -0.26 20.32 14.57
N ILE A 76 -1.14 19.37 14.27
CA ILE A 76 -2.52 19.67 13.93
C ILE A 76 -3.32 20.00 15.19
N ASN A 77 -4.17 21.02 15.06
CA ASN A 77 -5.13 21.37 16.10
C ASN A 77 -6.33 20.43 16.03
N VAL A 78 -6.70 19.89 17.18
CA VAL A 78 -7.90 19.06 17.36
C VAL A 78 -8.77 19.68 18.44
N LEU A 79 -10.08 19.46 18.35
CA LEU A 79 -10.98 19.85 19.42
C LEU A 79 -10.71 18.97 20.63
N ARG A 80 -10.74 19.54 21.83
CA ARG A 80 -10.56 18.78 23.08
C ARG A 80 -11.59 17.66 23.28
N THR A 81 -12.72 17.77 22.60
CA THR A 81 -13.79 16.76 22.56
C THR A 81 -13.43 15.53 21.71
N GLY A 82 -12.38 15.59 20.89
CA GLY A 82 -11.96 14.53 19.97
C GLY A 82 -12.70 14.51 18.63
N MET A 83 -13.49 15.55 18.34
CA MET A 83 -14.21 15.73 17.06
C MET A 83 -13.43 16.62 16.08
N SER A 84 -13.83 16.60 14.81
CA SER A 84 -13.24 17.44 13.77
C SER A 84 -13.58 18.93 14.00
N VAL A 85 -12.65 19.83 13.66
CA VAL A 85 -12.80 21.29 13.84
C VAL A 85 -14.01 21.86 13.09
N TYR A 86 -14.54 21.14 12.10
CA TYR A 86 -15.63 21.59 11.25
C TYR A 86 -17.04 21.40 11.84
N ASP A 87 -17.20 20.67 12.94
CA ASP A 87 -18.51 20.34 13.55
C ASP A 87 -18.83 21.17 14.81
N ALA A 88 -18.06 22.21 15.11
CA ALA A 88 -18.15 22.94 16.37
C ALA A 88 -18.89 24.29 16.25
N ASP A 89 -20.16 24.32 16.66
CA ASP A 89 -20.87 25.56 17.02
C ASP A 89 -20.48 25.98 18.45
N GLY A 90 -19.47 26.85 18.61
CA GLY A 90 -19.15 27.49 19.89
C GLY A 90 -17.69 27.86 20.15
N LEU A 91 -17.42 28.40 21.35
CA LEU A 91 -16.08 28.64 21.91
C LEU A 91 -15.43 27.30 22.27
N VAL A 92 -14.96 26.56 21.27
CA VAL A 92 -14.31 25.26 21.51
C VAL A 92 -12.82 25.45 21.70
N GLU A 93 -12.29 24.92 22.82
CA GLU A 93 -10.85 24.87 23.08
C GLU A 93 -10.17 23.99 22.04
N LEU A 94 -9.25 24.60 21.29
CA LEU A 94 -8.38 23.95 20.31
C LEU A 94 -7.04 23.67 20.99
N ASP A 95 -6.64 22.40 21.01
CA ASP A 95 -5.33 21.98 21.47
C ASP A 95 -4.59 21.25 20.34
N TYR A 96 -3.27 21.21 20.41
CA TYR A 96 -2.49 20.36 19.52
C TYR A 96 -2.78 18.89 19.84
N LEU A 97 -2.97 18.04 18.83
CA LEU A 97 -3.20 16.59 19.02
C LEU A 97 -2.11 15.97 19.90
N LEU A 98 -0.86 16.34 19.66
CA LEU A 98 0.26 15.87 20.47
C LEU A 98 0.14 16.28 21.95
N ALA A 99 -0.40 17.46 22.25
CA ALA A 99 -0.63 17.89 23.64
C ALA A 99 -1.72 17.03 24.29
N MET A 100 -2.85 16.82 23.62
CA MET A 100 -3.91 15.90 24.08
C MET A 100 -3.37 14.50 24.35
N MET A 101 -2.55 13.97 23.45
CA MET A 101 -1.93 12.65 23.63
C MET A 101 -1.01 12.61 24.85
N LYS A 102 -0.19 13.64 25.06
CA LYS A 102 0.72 13.72 26.21
C LYS A 102 -0.02 13.80 27.53
N GLU A 103 -1.05 14.64 27.62
CA GLU A 103 -1.88 14.78 28.82
C GLU A 103 -2.57 13.48 29.20
N ASP A 104 -3.17 12.80 28.21
CA ASP A 104 -3.91 11.56 28.43
C ASP A 104 -2.96 10.42 28.85
N TYR A 105 -1.81 10.31 28.17
CA TYR A 105 -0.78 9.34 28.51
C TYR A 105 -0.20 9.57 29.90
N GLY A 106 0.12 10.81 30.26
CA GLY A 106 0.73 11.14 31.55
C GLY A 106 -0.12 10.70 32.75
N ASN A 107 -1.45 10.69 32.58
CA ASN A 107 -2.40 10.32 33.63
C ASN A 107 -2.60 8.81 33.78
N LYS A 108 -2.88 8.11 32.67
CA LYS A 108 -3.32 6.69 32.70
C LYS A 108 -2.33 5.70 32.08
N LYS A 109 -1.25 6.19 31.46
CA LYS A 109 -0.32 5.42 30.63
C LYS A 109 -1.00 4.67 29.47
N GLU A 110 -2.19 5.10 29.10
CA GLU A 110 -3.02 4.56 28.02
C GLU A 110 -3.81 5.71 27.41
N PHE A 111 -4.11 5.62 26.12
CA PHE A 111 -5.00 6.58 25.48
C PHE A 111 -6.47 6.26 25.76
N SER A 112 -7.21 7.28 26.18
CA SER A 112 -8.65 7.27 26.30
C SER A 112 -9.33 7.13 24.93
N CYS A 113 -10.59 6.69 24.94
CA CYS A 113 -11.40 6.59 23.73
C CYS A 113 -11.41 7.90 22.92
N LYS A 114 -11.47 9.06 23.58
CA LYS A 114 -11.49 10.38 22.92
C LYS A 114 -10.20 10.63 22.15
N THR A 115 -9.04 10.40 22.76
CA THR A 115 -7.74 10.55 22.12
C THR A 115 -7.57 9.57 20.95
N LYS A 116 -8.01 8.31 21.11
CA LYS A 116 -7.97 7.31 20.03
C LYS A 116 -8.79 7.76 18.82
N LYS A 117 -9.99 8.30 19.03
CA LYS A 117 -10.84 8.85 17.96
C LYS A 117 -10.24 10.10 17.33
N ALA A 118 -9.67 11.00 18.13
CA ALA A 118 -9.01 12.20 17.62
C ALA A 118 -7.83 11.83 16.70
N ILE A 119 -7.02 10.86 17.10
CA ILE A 119 -5.93 10.32 16.26
C ILE A 119 -6.51 9.73 14.98
N ALA A 120 -7.47 8.81 15.07
CA ALA A 120 -8.04 8.15 13.89
C ALA A 120 -8.70 9.14 12.93
N SER A 121 -9.46 10.11 13.44
CA SER A 121 -10.13 11.15 12.63
C SER A 121 -9.10 12.06 11.94
N THR A 122 -8.02 12.38 12.64
CA THR A 122 -6.91 13.16 12.08
C THR A 122 -6.24 12.40 10.94
N PHE A 123 -5.85 11.15 11.17
CA PHE A 123 -5.23 10.32 10.13
C PHE A 123 -6.16 10.11 8.94
N ASN A 124 -7.44 9.82 9.18
CA ASN A 124 -8.44 9.71 8.12
C ASN A 124 -8.52 11.00 7.29
N SER A 125 -8.43 12.16 7.94
CA SER A 125 -8.51 13.46 7.25
C SER A 125 -7.24 13.78 6.45
N VAL A 126 -6.06 13.53 7.03
CA VAL A 126 -4.77 13.82 6.39
C VAL A 126 -4.48 12.82 5.26
N LEU A 127 -4.79 11.54 5.48
CA LEU A 127 -4.57 10.47 4.51
C LEU A 127 -5.73 10.30 3.52
N LYS A 128 -6.79 11.12 3.60
CA LYS A 128 -7.95 11.09 2.69
C LYS A 128 -7.58 11.03 1.20
N PRO A 129 -6.55 11.75 0.69
CA PRO A 129 -6.17 11.63 -0.72
C PRO A 129 -5.73 10.23 -1.16
N PHE A 130 -5.38 9.36 -0.20
CA PHE A 130 -4.90 8.00 -0.42
C PHE A 130 -5.83 6.93 0.16
N SER A 131 -6.95 7.33 0.79
CA SER A 131 -7.82 6.44 1.57
C SER A 131 -8.39 5.28 0.77
N ASP A 132 -8.45 5.41 -0.57
CA ASP A 132 -9.08 4.43 -1.46
C ASP A 132 -8.06 3.44 -2.06
N SER A 133 -6.77 3.68 -1.81
CA SER A 133 -5.67 3.00 -2.51
C SER A 133 -4.63 2.37 -1.60
N LEU A 134 -4.54 2.83 -0.35
CA LEU A 134 -3.51 2.42 0.60
C LEU A 134 -4.14 2.02 1.93
N ASP A 135 -3.73 0.87 2.41
CA ASP A 135 -3.87 0.50 3.81
C ASP A 135 -2.70 1.11 4.59
N TYR A 136 -2.90 1.33 5.88
CA TYR A 136 -1.84 1.84 6.72
C TYR A 136 -2.01 1.39 8.16
N ALA A 137 -0.89 1.28 8.87
CA ALA A 137 -0.89 1.26 10.32
C ALA A 137 -0.02 2.35 10.88
N PHE A 138 -0.55 2.94 11.93
CA PHE A 138 0.13 3.92 12.73
C PHE A 138 0.27 3.38 14.14
N TYR A 139 1.48 3.43 14.68
CA TYR A 139 1.73 2.96 16.03
C TYR A 139 2.78 3.76 16.79
N PHE A 140 2.60 3.77 18.11
CA PHE A 140 3.59 4.25 19.07
C PHE A 140 4.16 3.06 19.80
N VAL A 141 5.48 2.93 19.77
CA VAL A 141 6.20 1.87 20.46
C VAL A 141 7.22 2.45 21.41
N ASN A 142 7.28 1.88 22.61
CA ASN A 142 8.41 2.11 23.49
C ASN A 142 9.44 1.00 23.23
N LYS A 143 10.50 1.30 22.47
CA LYS A 143 11.56 0.33 22.17
C LYS A 143 12.27 -0.19 23.42
N SER A 144 12.24 0.56 24.52
CA SER A 144 12.87 0.13 25.78
C SER A 144 12.06 -0.96 26.48
N GLU A 145 10.74 -0.96 26.31
CA GLU A 145 9.80 -1.86 26.99
C GLU A 145 9.19 -2.91 26.04
N ASP A 146 9.61 -2.92 24.76
CA ASP A 146 9.13 -3.81 23.70
C ASP A 146 7.60 -3.87 23.57
N ARG A 147 6.92 -2.75 23.88
CA ARG A 147 5.46 -2.67 23.93
C ARG A 147 4.90 -1.60 23.02
N PHE A 148 3.74 -1.91 22.44
CA PHE A 148 2.89 -0.92 21.80
C PHE A 148 2.18 -0.10 22.87
N LEU A 149 2.28 1.22 22.74
CA LEU A 149 1.40 2.14 23.44
C LEU A 149 0.07 2.29 22.69
N PHE A 150 0.14 2.28 21.37
CA PHE A 150 -1.00 2.45 20.50
C PHE A 150 -0.69 1.81 19.16
N LEU A 151 -1.67 1.08 18.63
CA LEU A 151 -1.65 0.58 17.26
C LEU A 151 -3.02 0.87 16.67
N MET A 152 -3.02 1.59 15.56
CA MET A 152 -4.18 1.80 14.71
C MET A 152 -3.88 1.25 13.34
N MET A 153 -4.86 0.59 12.74
CA MET A 153 -4.80 0.16 11.35
C MET A 153 -6.00 0.72 10.62
N ALA A 154 -5.81 1.10 9.37
CA ALA A 154 -6.89 1.38 8.45
C ALA A 154 -6.79 0.37 7.33
N ILE A 155 -7.82 -0.45 7.20
CA ILE A 155 -7.87 -1.59 6.28
C ILE A 155 -9.11 -1.45 5.43
N HIS A 156 -8.95 -1.62 4.13
CA HIS A 156 -10.07 -1.74 3.21
C HIS A 156 -10.87 -3.00 3.51
N GLU A 157 -12.13 -2.82 3.85
CA GLU A 157 -13.08 -3.90 4.03
C GLU A 157 -14.12 -3.89 2.92
N CYS A 158 -14.47 -5.07 2.45
CA CYS A 158 -15.63 -5.20 1.59
C CYS A 158 -16.89 -5.35 2.45
N SER A 159 -17.99 -4.83 1.93
CA SER A 159 -19.30 -5.10 2.47
C SER A 159 -19.62 -6.60 2.50
N ASP A 160 -20.15 -7.08 3.62
CA ASP A 160 -20.63 -8.46 3.77
C ASP A 160 -21.76 -8.82 2.79
N ASP A 161 -22.44 -7.81 2.24
CA ASP A 161 -23.53 -7.98 1.27
C ASP A 161 -23.02 -8.43 -0.12
N ASP A 162 -21.71 -8.33 -0.40
CA ASP A 162 -21.12 -8.69 -1.69
C ASP A 162 -19.69 -9.23 -1.55
N PRO A 163 -19.51 -10.51 -1.16
CA PRO A 163 -18.19 -11.12 -1.01
C PRO A 163 -17.44 -11.33 -2.34
N GLU A 164 -18.15 -11.38 -3.47
CA GLU A 164 -17.54 -11.53 -4.80
C GLU A 164 -16.80 -10.25 -5.21
N ALA A 165 -17.27 -9.09 -4.75
CA ALA A 165 -16.63 -7.80 -4.95
C ALA A 165 -15.20 -7.71 -4.36
N CYS A 166 -14.90 -8.43 -3.27
CA CYS A 166 -13.55 -8.49 -2.68
C CYS A 166 -12.52 -9.13 -3.60
N VAL A 167 -12.91 -10.25 -4.22
CA VAL A 167 -12.01 -11.08 -5.02
C VAL A 167 -11.42 -10.28 -6.19
N CYS A 168 -12.16 -9.26 -6.63
CA CYS A 168 -11.81 -8.38 -7.73
C CYS A 168 -10.99 -7.15 -7.37
N TYR A 169 -10.93 -6.77 -6.10
CA TYR A 169 -9.99 -5.73 -5.65
C TYR A 169 -8.55 -6.23 -5.71
N ASP A 170 -8.31 -7.47 -5.29
CA ASP A 170 -6.97 -8.06 -5.24
C ASP A 170 -6.47 -8.53 -6.61
N ASN A 171 -7.38 -8.87 -7.53
CA ASN A 171 -7.07 -9.40 -8.84
C ASN A 171 -7.66 -8.55 -9.99
N PHE A 172 -7.25 -7.28 -10.09
CA PHE A 172 -7.62 -6.40 -11.22
C PHE A 172 -7.31 -6.98 -12.61
N ASN A 173 -6.39 -7.94 -12.70
CA ASN A 173 -6.03 -8.61 -13.94
C ASN A 173 -6.85 -9.87 -14.23
N ASP A 174 -7.71 -10.32 -13.32
CA ASP A 174 -8.60 -11.45 -13.57
C ASP A 174 -9.70 -11.03 -14.57
N PRO A 175 -9.84 -11.72 -15.72
CA PRO A 175 -10.89 -11.45 -16.68
C PRO A 175 -12.32 -11.60 -16.11
N ALA A 176 -12.52 -12.39 -15.04
CA ALA A 176 -13.79 -12.45 -14.32
C ALA A 176 -14.14 -11.09 -13.67
N CYS A 177 -13.13 -10.38 -13.17
CA CYS A 177 -13.29 -9.10 -12.50
C CYS A 177 -13.51 -7.92 -13.45
N LYS A 178 -12.99 -8.01 -14.68
CA LYS A 178 -13.33 -7.05 -15.74
C LYS A 178 -14.82 -7.07 -16.11
N ASN A 179 -15.47 -8.23 -16.04
CA ASN A 179 -16.89 -8.38 -16.35
C ASN A 179 -17.79 -7.84 -15.21
N TYR A 180 -17.32 -7.88 -13.96
CA TYR A 180 -18.06 -7.35 -12.80
C TYR A 180 -18.25 -5.83 -12.90
N VAL A 181 -17.17 -5.10 -13.27
CA VAL A 181 -17.18 -3.63 -13.40
C VAL A 181 -17.97 -3.15 -14.64
N SER A 182 -18.03 -3.97 -15.70
CA SER A 182 -18.68 -3.59 -16.97
C SER A 182 -20.16 -3.97 -17.06
N GLY A 183 -20.70 -4.73 -16.09
CA GLY A 183 -22.10 -5.18 -16.04
C GLY A 183 -23.12 -4.17 -15.53
N GLY A 184 -22.72 -2.96 -15.12
CA GLY A 184 -23.64 -1.94 -14.61
C GLY A 184 -24.13 -2.15 -13.17
N ASN A 185 -23.63 -3.17 -12.47
CA ASN A 185 -23.80 -3.31 -11.03
C ASN A 185 -22.86 -2.32 -10.33
N ASN A 186 -23.36 -1.69 -9.26
CA ASN A 186 -22.60 -0.68 -8.50
C ASN A 186 -21.19 -1.22 -8.17
N PRO A 187 -20.14 -0.38 -8.29
CA PRO A 187 -18.80 -0.82 -7.92
C PRO A 187 -18.79 -1.37 -6.49
N PRO A 188 -17.93 -2.37 -6.21
CA PRO A 188 -17.66 -2.85 -4.85
C PRO A 188 -17.70 -1.71 -3.84
N LYS A 189 -18.60 -1.76 -2.86
CA LYS A 189 -18.53 -0.85 -1.72
C LYS A 189 -17.40 -1.33 -0.83
N ILE A 190 -16.20 -0.88 -1.16
CA ILE A 190 -15.03 -1.03 -0.33
C ILE A 190 -14.97 0.20 0.57
N SER A 191 -15.00 -0.02 1.87
CA SER A 191 -14.89 1.04 2.86
C SER A 191 -13.63 0.84 3.67
N LEU A 192 -12.87 1.93 3.83
CA LEU A 192 -11.73 1.94 4.74
C LEU A 192 -12.26 1.93 6.18
N THR A 193 -12.00 0.85 6.91
CA THR A 193 -12.37 0.71 8.32
C THR A 193 -11.14 0.93 9.20
N HIS A 194 -11.28 1.79 10.21
CA HIS A 194 -10.25 2.03 11.21
C HIS A 194 -10.38 1.07 12.39
N TYR A 195 -9.26 0.50 12.79
CA TYR A 195 -9.13 -0.45 13.88
C TYR A 195 -8.17 0.09 14.92
N TYR A 196 -8.52 -0.09 16.20
CA TYR A 196 -7.58 0.04 17.30
C TYR A 196 -7.22 -1.34 17.82
N CYS A 197 -5.92 -1.63 17.89
CA CYS A 197 -5.42 -2.95 18.26
C CYS A 197 -4.55 -2.89 19.52
N THR A 198 -4.63 -3.96 20.31
CA THR A 198 -3.84 -4.14 21.53
C THR A 198 -2.98 -5.40 21.43
N PRO A 199 -1.94 -5.38 20.56
CA PRO A 199 -1.06 -6.53 20.38
C PRO A 199 -0.26 -6.86 21.63
N ASN A 200 -0.06 -8.15 21.87
CA ASN A 200 0.73 -8.65 23.01
C ASN A 200 2.25 -8.44 22.84
N ASN A 201 2.75 -8.24 21.61
CA ASN A 201 4.18 -8.18 21.29
C ASN A 201 4.45 -7.23 20.12
N ILE A 202 5.57 -6.47 20.15
CA ILE A 202 5.96 -5.57 19.06
C ILE A 202 6.12 -6.27 17.69
N ARG A 203 6.62 -7.50 17.70
CA ARG A 203 7.01 -8.26 16.51
C ARG A 203 5.82 -8.87 15.77
N ILE A 204 4.63 -8.75 16.34
CA ILE A 204 3.45 -9.38 15.75
C ILE A 204 3.11 -8.79 14.38
N LEU A 205 3.38 -7.50 14.17
CA LEU A 205 3.22 -6.88 12.84
C LEU A 205 4.17 -7.49 11.82
N ASP A 206 5.44 -7.67 12.19
CA ASP A 206 6.45 -8.29 11.32
C ASP A 206 6.12 -9.75 10.98
N GLN A 207 5.48 -10.46 11.92
CA GLN A 207 5.17 -11.88 11.78
C GLN A 207 3.84 -12.15 11.08
N LEU A 208 2.83 -11.32 11.34
CA LEU A 208 1.46 -11.60 10.96
C LEU A 208 0.91 -10.65 9.89
N VAL A 209 1.40 -9.40 9.83
CA VAL A 209 0.91 -8.40 8.86
C VAL A 209 1.87 -8.31 7.67
N PHE A 210 3.13 -7.95 7.91
CA PHE A 210 4.08 -7.62 6.84
C PHE A 210 4.40 -8.74 5.83
N PRO A 211 4.28 -10.05 6.14
CA PRO A 211 4.44 -11.08 5.12
C PRO A 211 3.41 -11.01 3.99
N TYR A 212 2.20 -10.51 4.29
CA TYR A 212 1.09 -10.40 3.34
C TYR A 212 1.02 -9.04 2.67
N VAL A 213 1.99 -8.18 2.96
CA VAL A 213 2.07 -6.85 2.41
C VAL A 213 2.99 -6.82 1.21
N GLY A 214 2.59 -6.05 0.19
CA GLY A 214 3.32 -5.86 -1.05
C GLY A 214 4.66 -5.20 -0.83
N LYS A 215 4.52 -3.93 -0.48
CA LYS A 215 5.57 -2.98 -0.25
C LYS A 215 5.17 -2.18 0.98
N VAL A 216 6.09 -2.05 1.93
CA VAL A 216 5.88 -1.26 3.14
C VAL A 216 6.79 -0.05 3.04
N ASP A 217 6.20 1.13 2.92
CA ASP A 217 6.91 2.40 3.03
C ASP A 217 6.67 2.91 4.45
N LYS A 218 7.76 3.23 5.18
CA LYS A 218 7.72 3.50 6.61
C LYS A 218 8.35 4.84 6.91
N ALA A 219 7.69 5.64 7.75
CA ALA A 219 8.26 6.83 8.35
C ALA A 219 8.30 6.67 9.87
N THR A 220 9.41 7.09 10.48
CA THR A 220 9.60 7.04 11.94
C THR A 220 9.87 8.43 12.48
N SER A 221 9.27 8.75 13.62
CA SER A 221 9.56 9.96 14.39
C SER A 221 9.72 9.61 15.86
N LYS A 222 10.37 10.50 16.62
CA LYS A 222 10.56 10.34 18.06
C LYS A 222 9.75 11.39 18.80
N PHE A 223 9.01 10.96 19.81
CA PHE A 223 8.19 11.80 20.64
C PHE A 223 8.59 11.65 22.09
N ASP A 224 8.79 12.79 22.76
CA ASP A 224 9.12 12.83 24.18
C ASP A 224 7.87 13.16 25.00
N PHE A 225 7.53 12.26 25.92
CA PHE A 225 6.41 12.38 26.84
C PHE A 225 6.95 12.50 28.27
N LEU A 226 6.28 13.30 29.09
CA LEU A 226 6.58 13.34 30.52
C LEU A 226 5.71 12.30 31.23
N ASP A 227 6.33 11.42 32.02
CA ASP A 227 5.61 10.54 32.93
C ASP A 227 5.03 11.32 34.12
N SER A 228 4.19 10.67 34.93
CA SER A 228 3.59 11.29 36.11
C SER A 228 4.59 11.76 37.17
N SER A 229 5.86 11.36 37.07
CA SER A 229 6.96 11.83 37.92
C SER A 229 7.76 12.99 37.29
N GLY A 230 7.34 13.48 36.13
CA GLY A 230 8.04 14.52 35.37
C GLY A 230 9.29 14.04 34.65
N ARG A 231 9.52 12.72 34.54
CA ARG A 231 10.63 12.15 33.78
C ARG A 231 10.25 12.04 32.32
N SER A 232 11.19 12.41 31.45
CA SER A 232 11.09 12.23 30.01
C SER A 232 11.13 10.74 29.65
N VAL A 233 10.19 10.30 28.83
CA VAL A 233 10.09 8.97 28.24
C VAL A 233 9.95 9.14 26.73
N VAL A 234 10.89 8.58 25.98
CA VAL A 234 10.94 8.69 24.53
C VAL A 234 10.21 7.52 23.89
N PHE A 235 9.25 7.84 23.03
CA PHE A 235 8.50 6.90 22.22
C PHE A 235 8.90 7.05 20.76
N ASP A 236 9.03 5.92 20.07
CA ASP A 236 9.16 5.92 18.63
C ASP A 236 7.75 5.78 18.04
N ALA A 237 7.33 6.75 17.25
CA ALA A 237 6.14 6.64 16.43
C ALA A 237 6.55 6.18 15.03
N GLU A 238 5.79 5.25 14.49
CA GLU A 238 5.99 4.76 13.14
C GLU A 238 4.66 4.76 12.41
N LEU A 239 4.67 5.34 11.21
CA LEU A 239 3.60 5.21 10.24
C LEU A 239 4.12 4.30 9.14
N ALA A 240 3.53 3.12 9.05
CA ALA A 240 3.76 2.19 7.97
C ALA A 240 2.57 2.30 7.00
N MET A 241 2.84 2.68 5.76
CA MET A 241 1.87 2.75 4.67
C MET A 241 2.14 1.61 3.70
N TRP A 242 1.10 0.96 3.19
CA TRP A 242 1.30 -0.16 2.31
C TRP A 242 0.13 -0.48 1.39
N VAL A 243 0.46 -1.27 0.36
CA VAL A 243 -0.52 -1.94 -0.50
C VAL A 243 -0.58 -3.41 -0.07
N THR A 244 -1.74 -3.85 0.38
CA THR A 244 -1.98 -5.23 0.77
C THR A 244 -1.98 -6.13 -0.48
N LYS A 245 -1.35 -7.31 -0.41
CA LYS A 245 -1.39 -8.31 -1.49
C LYS A 245 -2.60 -9.25 -1.37
N ASP A 246 -3.08 -9.43 -0.15
CA ASP A 246 -4.09 -10.42 0.24
C ASP A 246 -4.97 -9.82 1.35
N VAL A 247 -6.01 -9.08 0.93
CA VAL A 247 -6.95 -8.42 1.86
C VAL A 247 -7.65 -9.40 2.80
N PRO A 248 -8.06 -10.61 2.36
CA PRO A 248 -8.61 -11.64 3.24
C PRO A 248 -7.73 -11.96 4.45
N VAL A 249 -6.40 -11.99 4.29
CA VAL A 249 -5.52 -12.34 5.41
C VAL A 249 -5.50 -11.26 6.49
N LEU A 250 -5.58 -9.98 6.12
CA LEU A 250 -5.67 -8.91 7.11
C LEU A 250 -7.01 -8.92 7.86
N ARG A 251 -8.09 -9.42 7.23
CA ARG A 251 -9.38 -9.67 7.88
C ARG A 251 -9.25 -10.73 8.97
N ASP A 252 -8.56 -11.83 8.68
CA ASP A 252 -8.33 -12.92 9.64
C ASP A 252 -7.48 -12.48 10.85
N LEU A 253 -6.61 -11.47 10.67
CA LEU A 253 -5.82 -10.92 11.77
C LEU A 253 -6.66 -10.25 12.84
N LYS A 254 -7.83 -9.71 12.50
CA LYS A 254 -8.78 -9.15 13.46
C LYS A 254 -9.30 -10.21 14.42
N GLU A 255 -9.44 -11.46 13.95
CA GLU A 255 -9.94 -12.57 14.75
C GLU A 255 -8.83 -13.26 15.56
N ASN A 256 -7.57 -12.88 15.32
CA ASN A 256 -6.44 -13.43 16.04
C ASN A 256 -6.43 -12.92 17.49
N LYS A 257 -6.44 -13.86 18.44
CA LYS A 257 -6.43 -13.58 19.89
C LYS A 257 -5.22 -12.76 20.35
N ASP A 258 -4.10 -12.85 19.64
CA ASP A 258 -2.89 -12.11 19.96
C ASP A 258 -2.90 -10.66 19.45
N PHE A 259 -3.89 -10.34 18.62
CA PHE A 259 -4.02 -9.10 17.87
C PHE A 259 -5.43 -8.52 18.07
N ASN A 260 -5.84 -8.41 19.34
CA ASN A 260 -7.17 -7.96 19.76
C ASN A 260 -7.47 -6.55 19.19
N CYS A 261 -8.22 -6.51 18.09
CA CYS A 261 -8.57 -5.31 17.34
C CYS A 261 -10.06 -5.00 17.46
N VAL A 262 -10.37 -3.74 17.76
CA VAL A 262 -11.75 -3.22 17.87
C VAL A 262 -11.94 -2.14 16.81
N PRO A 263 -13.03 -2.20 16.00
CA PRO A 263 -13.32 -1.14 15.04
C PRO A 263 -13.59 0.18 15.75
N ILE A 264 -13.08 1.28 15.19
CA ILE A 264 -13.29 2.63 15.71
C ILE A 264 -14.57 3.16 15.06
N ASN A 265 -15.67 3.15 15.81
CA ASN A 265 -16.89 3.81 15.39
C ASN A 265 -16.77 5.32 15.65
N PHE A 266 -16.71 6.14 14.60
CA PHE A 266 -16.61 7.60 14.75
C PHE A 266 -17.88 8.25 15.32
N GLU A 267 -19.05 7.60 15.18
CA GLU A 267 -20.34 8.16 15.58
C GLU A 267 -20.71 7.85 17.03
N GLU A 268 -20.18 6.76 17.59
CA GLU A 268 -20.53 6.33 18.95
C GLU A 268 -19.93 7.28 20.00
N PRO A 269 -20.67 7.69 21.05
CA PRO A 269 -20.06 8.47 22.13
C PRO A 269 -19.05 7.61 22.91
N CYS A 270 -17.95 8.22 23.35
CA CYS A 270 -17.03 7.53 24.26
C CYS A 270 -17.67 7.39 25.65
N PRO A 271 -17.61 6.20 26.27
CA PRO A 271 -18.12 5.98 27.63
C PRO A 271 -17.33 6.75 28.70
#